data_AF-V9FEX3-F1
#
_entry.id   AF-V9FEX3-F1
#
_cell.length_a   1.000
_cell.length_b   1.000
_cell.length_c   1.000
_cell.angle_alpha   90.00
_cell.angle_beta   90.00
_cell.angle_gamma   90.00
#
_symmetry.space_group_name_H-M   'P 1'
#
loop_
_entity.id
_entity.type
_entity.pdbx_description
1 polymer ?
#
loop_
_entity_poly.entity_id
_entity_poly.type
_entity_poly.pdbx_seq_one_letter_code
_entity_poly.pdbx_strand_id
1 'polypeptide(L)'
;MVRKNPKSITVHFGGKKGLKIRDNYMKLTCEDPVTGKITALLPEIDEDTESFSFSASEGLLFATQFSQPALVLLEKAMFSEIEAAQLIPDDAYFAGHSLGEYAGLISFAGALTVEALMDLVFLRGMIMQKSVKRNAEGRSDYGMVATNPTRVGSDFAEEAMYKIVDGIEAASGKLLQVVNFNIQQRQYVVAGENVNLETLSLALSAVKTLKSTAAEDVEKVIADSLAQARARKEKCEQTDRPFTLARGLATIPLVGIDVPFHSRELLGGVPSFRALLRT
;
A
#
# COMPACT_ATOMS: atom_id res chain seq x y z
N MET A 1 -6.83 -5.34 19.98
CA MET A 1 -6.52 -4.34 18.92
C MET A 1 -7.78 -3.63 18.45
N VAL A 2 -8.71 -4.29 17.76
CA VAL A 2 -9.95 -3.69 17.21
C VAL A 2 -10.74 -2.85 18.23
N ARG A 3 -10.97 -3.37 19.45
CA ARG A 3 -11.80 -2.67 20.46
C ARG A 3 -11.14 -1.45 21.13
N LYS A 4 -9.81 -1.43 21.25
CA LYS A 4 -9.08 -0.46 22.10
C LYS A 4 -8.06 0.40 21.34
N ASN A 5 -7.76 0.03 20.10
CA ASN A 5 -6.73 0.63 19.24
C ASN A 5 -5.48 1.11 20.03
N PRO A 6 -4.75 0.21 20.71
CA PRO A 6 -3.59 0.62 21.48
C PRO A 6 -2.49 1.16 20.56
N LYS A 7 -1.69 2.12 21.04
CA LYS A 7 -0.54 2.66 20.30
C LYS A 7 0.67 1.74 20.27
N SER A 8 0.76 0.83 21.23
CA SER A 8 1.84 -0.15 21.33
C SER A 8 1.33 -1.47 21.90
N ILE A 9 1.94 -2.58 21.50
CA ILE A 9 1.76 -3.90 22.10
C ILE A 9 3.12 -4.58 22.19
N THR A 10 3.43 -5.11 23.36
CA THR A 10 4.65 -5.87 23.61
C THR A 10 4.32 -7.35 23.64
N VAL A 11 5.00 -8.12 22.81
CA VAL A 11 4.98 -9.58 22.82
C VAL A 11 6.14 -10.04 23.69
N HIS A 12 5.86 -10.80 24.74
CA HIS A 12 6.87 -11.35 25.64
C HIS A 12 7.16 -12.82 25.30
N PHE A 13 8.42 -13.18 25.19
CA PHE A 13 8.91 -14.51 24.81
C PHE A 13 9.30 -15.40 26.00
N GLY A 14 8.82 -15.06 27.20
CA GLY A 14 9.09 -15.82 28.42
C GLY A 14 8.50 -17.23 28.46
N GLY A 15 9.26 -18.17 29.03
CA GLY A 15 8.84 -19.56 29.26
C GLY A 15 8.65 -20.40 27.99
N LYS A 16 8.26 -21.67 28.15
CA LYS A 16 8.17 -22.65 27.04
C LYS A 16 7.24 -22.22 25.90
N LYS A 17 6.16 -21.49 26.20
CA LYS A 17 5.22 -20.99 25.18
C LYS A 17 5.78 -19.76 24.47
N GLY A 18 6.40 -18.84 25.21
CA GLY A 18 7.00 -17.63 24.64
C GLY A 18 8.15 -17.95 23.68
N LEU A 19 8.98 -18.94 24.01
CA LEU A 19 10.04 -19.43 23.13
C LEU A 19 9.47 -19.94 21.79
N LYS A 20 8.38 -20.73 21.81
CA LYS A 20 7.72 -21.17 20.57
C LYS A 20 7.17 -20.00 19.74
N ILE A 21 6.64 -18.97 20.38
CA ILE A 21 6.17 -17.76 19.67
C ILE A 21 7.35 -17.04 19.04
N ARG A 22 8.48 -16.93 19.74
CA ARG A 22 9.71 -16.34 19.21
C ARG A 22 10.22 -17.13 18.01
N ASP A 23 10.27 -18.46 18.11
CA ASP A 23 10.66 -19.34 17.02
C ASP A 23 9.78 -19.12 15.78
N ASN A 24 8.48 -18.88 15.97
CA ASN A 24 7.58 -18.57 14.86
C ASN A 24 7.96 -17.26 14.17
N TYR A 25 8.26 -16.19 14.92
CA TYR A 25 8.73 -14.93 14.34
C TYR A 25 10.09 -15.06 13.65
N MET A 26 11.03 -15.79 14.25
CA MET A 26 12.37 -16.00 13.68
C MET A 26 12.35 -16.81 12.38
N LYS A 27 11.37 -17.70 12.20
CA LYS A 27 11.17 -18.46 10.94
C LYS A 27 10.66 -17.60 9.79
N LEU A 28 10.09 -16.43 10.08
CA LEU A 28 9.59 -15.55 9.04
C LEU A 28 10.78 -14.94 8.31
N THR A 29 10.84 -15.17 7.01
CA THR A 29 11.91 -14.64 6.16
C THR A 29 11.32 -13.90 4.96
N CYS A 30 12.11 -12.97 4.42
CA CYS A 30 11.82 -12.29 3.17
C CYS A 30 13.09 -12.23 2.32
N GLU A 31 12.92 -12.41 1.03
CA GLU A 31 13.93 -12.21 0.02
C GLU A 31 14.07 -10.71 -0.24
N ASP A 32 15.30 -10.20 -0.13
CA ASP A 32 15.60 -8.83 -0.49
C ASP A 32 15.48 -8.69 -2.02
N PRO A 33 14.65 -7.76 -2.51
CA PRO A 33 14.32 -7.64 -3.93
C PRO A 33 15.49 -7.17 -4.80
N VAL A 34 16.52 -6.56 -4.20
CA VAL A 34 17.68 -6.00 -4.90
C VAL A 34 18.85 -6.98 -4.92
N THR A 35 19.07 -7.69 -3.82
CA THR A 35 20.21 -8.60 -3.63
C THR A 35 19.87 -10.07 -3.80
N GLY A 36 18.57 -10.43 -3.79
CA GLY A 36 18.09 -11.82 -3.79
C GLY A 36 18.41 -12.57 -2.48
N LYS A 37 18.93 -11.87 -1.46
CA LYS A 37 19.33 -12.49 -0.20
C LYS A 37 18.11 -12.71 0.69
N ILE A 38 17.95 -13.94 1.18
CA ILE A 38 16.94 -14.24 2.19
C ILE A 38 17.39 -13.67 3.55
N THR A 39 16.54 -12.87 4.17
CA THR A 39 16.76 -12.25 5.49
C THR A 39 15.58 -12.51 6.42
N ALA A 40 15.82 -12.53 7.73
CA ALA A 40 14.74 -12.61 8.72
C ALA A 40 13.80 -11.42 8.58
N LEU A 41 12.48 -11.64 8.57
CA LEU A 41 11.46 -10.61 8.41
C LEU A 41 11.58 -9.56 9.53
N LEU A 42 11.81 -10.02 10.76
CA LEU A 42 12.06 -9.20 11.95
C LEU A 42 13.48 -9.50 12.48
N PRO A 43 14.53 -8.85 11.92
CA PRO A 43 15.91 -9.10 12.33
C PRO A 43 16.19 -8.70 13.80
N GLU A 44 15.32 -7.89 14.41
CA GLU A 44 15.38 -7.49 15.82
C GLU A 44 14.92 -8.59 16.78
N ILE A 45 14.41 -9.70 16.27
CA ILE A 45 14.02 -10.86 17.07
C ILE A 45 15.01 -12.00 16.81
N ASP A 46 15.80 -12.32 17.83
CA ASP A 46 16.82 -13.37 17.82
C ASP A 46 16.69 -14.35 19.02
N GLU A 47 17.69 -15.23 19.21
CA GLU A 47 17.71 -16.25 20.26
C GLU A 47 17.78 -15.68 21.69
N ASP A 48 18.19 -14.43 21.85
CA ASP A 48 18.36 -13.76 23.14
C ASP A 48 17.25 -12.74 23.41
N THR A 49 16.44 -12.42 22.40
CA THR A 49 15.33 -11.48 22.52
C THR A 49 14.26 -12.02 23.49
N GLU A 50 14.01 -11.25 24.56
CA GLU A 50 13.00 -11.60 25.58
C GLU A 50 11.62 -11.01 25.28
N SER A 51 11.55 -9.91 24.54
CA SER A 51 10.30 -9.29 24.11
C SER A 51 10.49 -8.40 22.90
N PHE A 52 9.42 -8.19 22.14
CA PHE A 52 9.39 -7.29 20.99
C PHE A 52 8.14 -6.42 21.03
N SER A 53 8.28 -5.12 20.73
CA SER A 53 7.16 -4.18 20.78
C SER A 53 6.82 -3.66 19.38
N PHE A 54 5.56 -3.80 18.99
CA PHE A 54 5.01 -3.10 17.84
C PHE A 54 4.45 -1.75 18.28
N SER A 55 4.72 -0.68 17.55
CA SER A 55 4.20 0.65 17.84
C SER A 55 3.75 1.41 16.60
N ALA A 56 2.66 2.18 16.72
CA ALA A 56 2.20 3.13 15.71
C ALA A 56 1.59 4.35 16.39
N SER A 57 1.97 5.57 15.97
CA SER A 57 1.59 6.83 16.63
C SER A 57 0.07 7.05 16.71
N GLU A 58 -0.63 6.69 15.63
CA GLU A 58 -2.09 6.81 15.47
C GLU A 58 -2.85 5.62 16.05
N GLY A 59 -2.14 4.56 16.46
CA GLY A 59 -2.74 3.31 16.94
C GLY A 59 -2.48 2.13 16.01
N LEU A 60 -2.29 0.95 16.60
CA LEU A 60 -1.93 -0.27 15.88
C LEU A 60 -3.01 -0.74 14.91
N LEU A 61 -4.28 -0.38 15.09
CA LEU A 61 -5.34 -0.72 14.15
C LEU A 61 -5.12 -0.08 12.77
N PHE A 62 -4.34 1.00 12.68
CA PHE A 62 -4.01 1.64 11.40
C PHE A 62 -2.73 1.08 10.76
N ALA A 63 -1.94 0.29 11.50
CA ALA A 63 -0.77 -0.37 10.94
C ALA A 63 -1.20 -1.54 10.05
N THR A 64 -0.62 -1.63 8.85
CA THR A 64 -1.07 -2.52 7.78
C THR A 64 -1.15 -4.00 8.19
N GLN A 65 -0.18 -4.49 8.95
CA GLN A 65 -0.13 -5.87 9.45
C GLN A 65 -1.29 -6.21 10.41
N PHE A 66 -1.94 -5.20 10.99
CA PHE A 66 -2.97 -5.36 12.00
C PHE A 66 -4.36 -4.96 11.48
N SER A 67 -4.42 -3.97 10.58
CA SER A 67 -5.64 -3.58 9.91
C SER A 67 -6.16 -4.67 8.97
N GLN A 68 -5.26 -5.33 8.22
CA GLN A 68 -5.64 -6.36 7.26
C GLN A 68 -6.35 -7.56 7.91
N PRO A 69 -5.77 -8.23 8.95
CA PRO A 69 -6.47 -9.30 9.66
C PRO A 69 -7.80 -8.85 10.26
N ALA A 70 -7.85 -7.63 10.82
CA ALA A 70 -9.07 -7.12 11.44
C ALA A 70 -10.22 -6.94 10.44
N LEU A 71 -9.93 -6.40 9.25
CA LEU A 71 -10.91 -6.22 8.18
C LEU A 71 -11.41 -7.56 7.66
N VAL A 72 -10.49 -8.47 7.32
CA VAL A 72 -10.86 -9.78 6.76
C VAL A 72 -11.66 -10.62 7.76
N LEU A 73 -11.32 -10.57 9.05
CA LEU A 73 -12.07 -11.27 10.08
C LEU A 73 -13.48 -10.69 10.25
N LEU A 74 -13.64 -9.37 10.17
CA LEU A 74 -14.95 -8.73 10.19
C LEU A 74 -15.79 -9.16 8.97
N GLU A 75 -15.21 -9.12 7.77
CA GLU A 75 -15.87 -9.54 6.54
C GLU A 75 -16.30 -11.01 6.60
N LYS A 76 -15.43 -11.92 7.07
CA LYS A 76 -15.79 -13.33 7.26
C LYS A 76 -16.87 -13.51 8.33
N ALA A 77 -16.82 -12.77 9.44
CA ALA A 77 -17.83 -12.86 10.48
C ALA A 77 -19.22 -12.43 9.97
N MET A 78 -19.29 -11.32 9.23
CA MET A 78 -20.52 -10.85 8.58
C MET A 78 -21.02 -11.87 7.55
N PHE A 79 -20.12 -12.44 6.75
CA PHE A 79 -20.48 -13.48 5.79
C PHE A 79 -21.06 -14.72 6.50
N SER A 80 -20.44 -15.20 7.56
CA SER A 80 -20.92 -16.37 8.32
C SER A 80 -22.32 -16.14 8.91
N GLU A 81 -22.66 -14.90 9.27
CA GLU A 81 -24.03 -14.55 9.71
C GLU A 81 -25.04 -14.65 8.57
N ILE A 82 -24.69 -14.13 7.38
CA ILE A 82 -25.51 -14.23 6.16
C ILE A 82 -25.68 -15.70 5.72
N GLU A 83 -24.60 -16.49 5.82
CA GLU A 83 -24.59 -17.92 5.53
C GLU A 83 -25.49 -18.70 6.50
N ALA A 84 -25.38 -18.44 7.81
CA ALA A 84 -26.23 -19.06 8.83
C ALA A 84 -27.71 -18.69 8.66
N ALA A 85 -28.00 -17.50 8.15
CA ALA A 85 -29.34 -17.06 7.77
C ALA A 85 -29.83 -17.66 6.44
N GLN A 86 -29.01 -18.48 5.76
CA GLN A 86 -29.31 -19.10 4.47
C GLN A 86 -29.66 -18.09 3.36
N LEU A 87 -28.99 -16.93 3.37
CA LEU A 87 -29.25 -15.83 2.44
C LEU A 87 -28.29 -15.77 1.24
N ILE A 88 -27.46 -16.80 1.06
CA ILE A 88 -26.47 -16.87 -0.01
C ILE A 88 -27.01 -17.77 -1.12
N PRO A 89 -27.23 -17.25 -2.34
CA PRO A 89 -27.59 -18.07 -3.49
C PRO A 89 -26.48 -19.08 -3.86
N ASP A 90 -26.87 -20.27 -4.32
CA ASP A 90 -25.91 -21.31 -4.76
C ASP A 90 -25.08 -20.88 -5.98
N ASP A 91 -25.60 -19.97 -6.81
CA ASP A 91 -24.95 -19.43 -8.01
C ASP A 91 -24.32 -18.04 -7.79
N ALA A 92 -24.09 -17.67 -6.53
CA ALA A 92 -23.50 -16.39 -6.20
C ALA A 92 -22.06 -16.26 -6.73
N TYR A 93 -21.84 -15.20 -7.50
CA TYR A 93 -20.49 -14.77 -7.86
C TYR A 93 -19.87 -13.94 -6.74
N PHE A 94 -18.56 -14.06 -6.54
CA PHE A 94 -17.82 -13.23 -5.60
C PHE A 94 -16.60 -12.59 -6.26
N ALA A 95 -16.24 -11.41 -5.74
CA ALA A 95 -15.01 -10.72 -6.05
C ALA A 95 -14.62 -9.88 -4.84
N GLY A 96 -13.33 -9.60 -4.71
CA GLY A 96 -12.82 -8.79 -3.62
C GLY A 96 -11.76 -7.82 -4.11
N HIS A 97 -11.86 -6.56 -3.69
CA HIS A 97 -10.89 -5.55 -4.08
C HIS A 97 -9.66 -5.63 -3.18
N SER A 98 -8.49 -5.95 -3.75
CA SER A 98 -7.21 -6.02 -3.03
C SER A 98 -7.27 -7.01 -1.87
N LEU A 99 -7.35 -6.53 -0.62
CA LEU A 99 -7.47 -7.38 0.56
C LEU A 99 -8.76 -8.23 0.55
N GLY A 100 -9.84 -7.69 -0.03
CA GLY A 100 -11.13 -8.39 -0.06
C GLY A 100 -11.09 -9.69 -0.85
N GLU A 101 -10.09 -9.91 -1.71
CA GLU A 101 -9.94 -11.18 -2.43
C GLU A 101 -9.77 -12.35 -1.45
N TYR A 102 -8.96 -12.14 -0.40
CA TYR A 102 -8.74 -13.14 0.64
C TYR A 102 -10.02 -13.41 1.45
N ALA A 103 -10.79 -12.37 1.75
CA ALA A 103 -12.07 -12.50 2.43
C ALA A 103 -13.10 -13.23 1.57
N GLY A 104 -13.15 -12.95 0.27
CA GLY A 104 -13.99 -13.66 -0.69
C GLY A 104 -13.64 -15.15 -0.76
N LEU A 105 -12.35 -15.48 -0.88
CA LEU A 105 -11.87 -16.86 -0.96
C LEU A 105 -12.20 -17.70 0.28
N ILE A 106 -12.03 -17.17 1.50
CA ILE A 106 -12.42 -17.91 2.71
C ILE A 106 -13.95 -17.99 2.89
N SER A 107 -14.67 -17.01 2.36
CA SER A 107 -16.11 -16.90 2.55
C SER A 107 -16.84 -17.83 1.60
N PHE A 108 -16.64 -17.66 0.29
CA PHE A 108 -17.38 -18.38 -0.74
C PHE A 108 -16.74 -19.71 -1.14
N ALA A 109 -15.40 -19.80 -1.15
CA ALA A 109 -14.71 -21.00 -1.63
C ALA A 109 -14.24 -21.94 -0.49
N GLY A 110 -14.34 -21.52 0.77
CA GLY A 110 -13.83 -22.29 1.91
C GLY A 110 -12.35 -22.66 1.79
N ALA A 111 -11.57 -21.86 1.05
CA ALA A 111 -10.24 -22.25 0.58
C ALA A 111 -9.18 -22.35 1.68
N LEU A 112 -9.40 -21.68 2.83
CA LEU A 112 -8.47 -21.59 3.95
C LEU A 112 -9.23 -21.69 5.28
N THR A 113 -8.56 -22.18 6.33
CA THR A 113 -9.07 -22.02 7.70
C THR A 113 -8.91 -20.56 8.15
N VAL A 114 -9.66 -20.16 9.19
CA VAL A 114 -9.55 -18.80 9.75
C VAL A 114 -8.14 -18.55 10.28
N GLU A 115 -7.53 -19.52 10.94
CA GLU A 115 -6.16 -19.44 11.47
C GLU A 115 -5.15 -19.21 10.35
N ALA A 116 -5.18 -20.04 9.31
CA ALA A 116 -4.27 -19.92 8.17
C ALA A 116 -4.44 -18.58 7.45
N LEU A 117 -5.68 -18.10 7.32
CA LEU A 117 -5.95 -16.80 6.74
C LEU A 117 -5.39 -15.65 7.58
N MET A 118 -5.55 -15.69 8.91
CA MET A 118 -5.03 -14.66 9.81
C MET A 118 -3.50 -14.58 9.72
N ASP A 119 -2.82 -15.73 9.68
CA ASP A 119 -1.37 -15.79 9.47
C ASP A 119 -1.00 -15.18 8.11
N LEU A 120 -1.69 -15.59 7.05
CA LEU A 120 -1.42 -15.13 5.69
C LEU A 120 -1.57 -13.61 5.53
N VAL A 121 -2.67 -13.03 6.01
CA VAL A 121 -2.94 -11.59 5.86
C VAL A 121 -2.09 -10.73 6.81
N PHE A 122 -1.71 -11.27 7.98
CA PHE A 122 -0.72 -10.64 8.85
C PHE A 122 0.64 -10.57 8.14
N LEU A 123 1.10 -11.70 7.58
CA LEU A 123 2.37 -11.79 6.86
C LEU A 123 2.38 -10.93 5.60
N ARG A 124 1.25 -10.90 4.87
CA ARG A 124 1.05 -9.99 3.74
C ARG A 124 1.34 -8.55 4.14
N GLY A 125 0.72 -8.08 5.24
CA GLY A 125 0.93 -6.72 5.73
C GLY A 125 2.38 -6.46 6.17
N MET A 126 3.02 -7.41 6.84
CA MET A 126 4.42 -7.30 7.26
C MET A 126 5.39 -7.23 6.08
N ILE A 127 5.23 -8.10 5.08
CA ILE A 127 6.07 -8.13 3.87
C ILE A 127 5.91 -6.82 3.09
N MET A 128 4.69 -6.33 2.92
CA MET A 128 4.44 -5.05 2.24
C MET A 128 5.13 -3.89 2.97
N GLN A 129 5.04 -3.86 4.30
CA GLN A 129 5.67 -2.83 5.12
C GLN A 129 7.20 -2.85 5.04
N LYS A 130 7.80 -4.05 5.01
CA LYS A 130 9.25 -4.22 4.95
C LYS A 130 9.85 -4.00 3.56
N SER A 131 9.08 -4.26 2.51
CA SER A 131 9.53 -4.11 1.12
C SER A 131 9.85 -2.64 0.76
N VAL A 132 9.44 -1.69 1.61
CA VAL A 132 9.68 -0.27 1.40
C VAL A 132 10.79 0.23 2.31
N LYS A 133 11.77 0.91 1.70
CA LYS A 133 12.84 1.60 2.44
C LYS A 133 12.26 2.77 3.22
N ARG A 134 12.65 2.86 4.49
CA ARG A 134 12.22 3.90 5.43
C ARG A 134 13.43 4.65 5.97
N ASN A 135 13.23 5.93 6.28
CA ASN A 135 14.24 6.76 6.93
C ASN A 135 14.31 6.48 8.44
N ALA A 136 15.16 7.20 9.17
CA ALA A 136 15.36 7.02 10.61
C ALA A 136 14.08 7.25 11.43
N GLU A 137 13.16 8.08 10.95
CA GLU A 137 11.86 8.35 11.57
C GLU A 137 10.77 7.35 11.12
N GLY A 138 11.13 6.29 10.40
CA GLY A 138 10.22 5.26 9.93
C GLY A 138 9.32 5.67 8.77
N ARG A 139 9.58 6.79 8.09
CA ARG A 139 8.79 7.28 6.96
C ARG A 139 9.38 6.78 5.65
N SER A 140 8.53 6.45 4.69
CA SER A 140 8.96 6.18 3.32
C SER A 140 8.87 7.44 2.46
N ASP A 141 9.51 7.41 1.28
CA ASP A 141 9.32 8.42 0.25
C ASP A 141 8.26 8.04 -0.79
N TYR A 142 7.37 7.12 -0.44
CA TYR A 142 6.26 6.67 -1.29
C TYR A 142 4.91 7.10 -0.73
N GLY A 143 3.93 7.13 -1.62
CA GLY A 143 2.54 7.37 -1.26
C GLY A 143 1.57 6.87 -2.32
N MET A 144 0.30 7.21 -2.13
CA MET A 144 -0.76 6.93 -3.08
C MET A 144 -1.72 8.12 -3.16
N VAL A 145 -2.21 8.43 -4.36
CA VAL A 145 -3.21 9.48 -4.59
C VAL A 145 -4.39 8.93 -5.37
N ALA A 146 -5.61 9.18 -4.90
CA ALA A 146 -6.81 8.97 -5.69
C ALA A 146 -6.88 10.06 -6.77
N THR A 147 -7.05 9.67 -8.03
CA THR A 147 -7.05 10.57 -9.18
C THR A 147 -8.39 10.50 -9.91
N ASN A 148 -8.94 11.67 -10.27
CA ASN A 148 -10.20 11.80 -11.01
C ASN A 148 -10.00 12.63 -12.28
N PRO A 149 -9.89 11.99 -13.46
CA PRO A 149 -9.72 12.65 -14.75
C PRO A 149 -10.78 13.73 -15.05
N THR A 150 -12.05 13.48 -14.72
CA THR A 150 -13.15 14.45 -14.99
C THR A 150 -12.97 15.82 -14.31
N ARG A 151 -12.11 15.93 -13.28
CA ARG A 151 -11.82 17.22 -12.61
C ARG A 151 -10.88 18.12 -13.42
N VAL A 152 -10.11 17.54 -14.33
CA VAL A 152 -9.21 18.26 -15.25
C VAL A 152 -10.04 18.97 -16.31
N GLY A 153 -10.95 18.26 -16.97
CA GLY A 153 -11.89 18.82 -17.94
C GLY A 153 -12.91 17.76 -18.38
N SER A 154 -14.04 18.19 -18.98
CA SER A 154 -15.05 17.26 -19.51
C SER A 154 -14.52 16.39 -20.63
N ASP A 155 -13.59 16.92 -21.42
CA ASP A 155 -13.02 16.25 -22.60
C ASP A 155 -11.68 15.59 -22.28
N PHE A 156 -11.26 15.61 -21.02
CA PHE A 156 -10.01 15.00 -20.58
C PHE A 156 -10.22 13.51 -20.28
N ALA A 157 -9.72 12.67 -21.17
CA ALA A 157 -9.88 11.22 -21.09
C ALA A 157 -8.79 10.56 -20.20
N GLU A 158 -9.14 9.44 -19.56
CA GLU A 158 -8.24 8.61 -18.75
C GLU A 158 -6.95 8.19 -19.49
N GLU A 159 -7.00 7.99 -20.81
CA GLU A 159 -5.82 7.64 -21.61
C GLU A 159 -4.78 8.75 -21.63
N ALA A 160 -5.22 10.01 -21.59
CA ALA A 160 -4.30 11.15 -21.46
C ALA A 160 -3.66 11.18 -20.07
N MET A 161 -4.41 10.82 -19.02
CA MET A 161 -3.86 10.66 -17.67
C MET A 161 -2.81 9.56 -17.64
N TYR A 162 -3.06 8.39 -18.26
CA TYR A 162 -2.09 7.30 -18.33
C TYR A 162 -0.78 7.74 -18.98
N LYS A 163 -0.86 8.45 -20.12
CA LYS A 163 0.33 9.01 -20.79
C LYS A 163 1.11 9.99 -19.92
N ILE A 164 0.42 10.82 -19.11
CA ILE A 164 1.08 11.74 -18.17
C ILE A 164 1.79 10.95 -17.07
N VAL A 165 1.13 9.92 -16.51
CA VAL A 165 1.73 9.04 -15.49
C VAL A 165 3.00 8.37 -16.04
N ASP A 166 2.90 7.73 -17.21
CA ASP A 166 4.02 7.06 -17.88
C ASP A 166 5.15 8.05 -18.22
N GLY A 167 4.80 9.25 -18.70
CA GLY A 167 5.75 10.30 -19.02
C GLY A 167 6.51 10.83 -17.80
N ILE A 168 5.83 10.96 -16.65
CA ILE A 168 6.48 11.35 -15.38
C ILE A 168 7.43 10.25 -14.90
N GLU A 169 7.00 8.99 -14.93
CA GLU A 169 7.86 7.84 -14.57
C GLU A 169 9.11 7.80 -15.47
N ALA A 170 8.94 7.95 -16.78
CA ALA A 170 10.05 8.00 -17.75
C ALA A 170 11.01 9.18 -17.51
N ALA A 171 10.48 10.39 -17.29
CA ALA A 171 11.30 11.60 -17.10
C ALA A 171 12.06 11.60 -15.76
N SER A 172 11.46 11.04 -14.72
CA SER A 172 12.05 10.97 -13.37
C SER A 172 12.98 9.77 -13.17
N GLY A 173 12.73 8.67 -13.89
CA GLY A 173 13.34 7.36 -13.62
C GLY A 173 12.85 6.72 -12.32
N LYS A 174 11.75 7.21 -11.75
CA LYS A 174 11.23 6.83 -10.43
C LYS A 174 9.78 6.34 -10.53
N LEU A 175 9.36 5.52 -9.57
CA LEU A 175 8.05 4.87 -9.59
C LEU A 175 6.90 5.88 -9.70
N LEU A 176 6.01 5.66 -10.66
CA LEU A 176 4.66 6.23 -10.68
C LEU A 176 3.76 5.35 -11.55
N GLN A 177 2.75 4.73 -10.96
CA GLN A 177 1.90 3.76 -11.66
C GLN A 177 0.44 3.87 -11.23
N VAL A 178 -0.48 3.69 -12.18
CA VAL A 178 -1.90 3.48 -11.86
C VAL A 178 -2.06 2.07 -11.31
N VAL A 179 -2.52 1.96 -10.06
CA VAL A 179 -2.57 0.71 -9.31
C VAL A 179 -3.98 0.24 -8.97
N ASN A 180 -4.97 1.15 -9.03
CA ASN A 180 -6.38 0.79 -8.90
C ASN A 180 -7.18 1.43 -10.03
N PHE A 181 -7.85 0.58 -10.82
CA PHE A 181 -8.76 0.96 -11.89
C PHE A 181 -10.20 0.79 -11.36
N ASN A 182 -10.69 1.75 -10.57
CA ASN A 182 -11.93 1.58 -9.81
C ASN A 182 -13.17 1.91 -10.63
N ILE A 183 -13.20 3.12 -11.21
CA ILE A 183 -14.35 3.59 -11.99
C ILE A 183 -13.83 4.31 -13.23
N GLN A 184 -14.22 3.80 -14.39
CA GLN A 184 -13.86 4.36 -15.70
C GLN A 184 -14.10 5.87 -15.74
N GLN A 185 -13.12 6.63 -16.23
CA GLN A 185 -13.05 8.10 -16.29
C GLN A 185 -13.19 8.86 -14.96
N ARG A 186 -13.44 8.21 -13.81
CA ARG A 186 -13.80 8.90 -12.56
C ARG A 186 -12.89 8.62 -11.38
N GLN A 187 -12.44 7.39 -11.20
CA GLN A 187 -11.72 7.02 -10.00
C GLN A 187 -10.61 6.03 -10.32
N TYR A 188 -9.39 6.52 -10.12
CA TYR A 188 -8.17 5.74 -10.17
C TYR A 188 -7.39 5.97 -8.90
N VAL A 189 -6.46 5.07 -8.59
CA VAL A 189 -5.41 5.35 -7.59
C VAL A 189 -4.07 5.19 -8.26
N VAL A 190 -3.21 6.18 -8.06
CA VAL A 190 -1.84 6.20 -8.55
C VAL A 190 -0.91 6.07 -7.35
N ALA A 191 0.02 5.13 -7.42
CA ALA A 191 1.05 4.90 -6.40
C ALA A 191 2.42 5.26 -6.98
N GLY A 192 3.30 5.83 -6.16
CA GLY A 192 4.59 6.28 -6.64
C GLY A 192 5.42 6.97 -5.58
N GLU A 193 6.58 7.46 -5.99
CA GLU A 193 7.41 8.33 -5.16
C GLU A 193 6.68 9.66 -4.92
N ASN A 194 6.84 10.22 -3.71
CA ASN A 194 6.16 11.44 -3.30
C ASN A 194 6.41 12.61 -4.26
N VAL A 195 7.63 12.75 -4.80
CA VAL A 195 7.94 13.79 -5.78
C VAL A 195 7.12 13.60 -7.06
N ASN A 196 7.02 12.37 -7.57
CA ASN A 196 6.25 12.08 -8.79
C ASN A 196 4.74 12.23 -8.58
N LEU A 197 4.23 11.93 -7.39
CA LEU A 197 2.81 12.15 -7.05
C LEU A 197 2.47 13.65 -6.99
N GLU A 198 3.38 14.48 -6.47
CA GLU A 198 3.26 15.94 -6.52
C GLU A 198 3.35 16.43 -7.98
N THR A 199 4.29 15.92 -8.77
CA THR A 199 4.41 16.23 -10.20
C THR A 199 3.12 15.93 -10.95
N LEU A 200 2.47 14.79 -10.70
CA LEU A 200 1.18 14.45 -11.29
C LEU A 200 0.10 15.49 -10.93
N SER A 201 0.05 15.90 -9.66
CA SER A 201 -0.89 16.92 -9.19
C SER A 201 -0.73 18.26 -9.93
N LEU A 202 0.53 18.70 -10.08
CA LEU A 202 0.89 19.93 -10.79
C LEU A 202 0.61 19.82 -12.29
N ALA A 203 1.00 18.71 -12.92
CA ALA A 203 0.82 18.47 -14.34
C ALA A 203 -0.66 18.46 -14.73
N LEU A 204 -1.52 17.76 -13.99
CA LEU A 204 -2.96 17.74 -14.24
C LEU A 204 -3.60 19.13 -14.07
N SER A 205 -3.06 19.95 -13.16
CA SER A 205 -3.50 21.34 -12.99
C SER A 205 -3.08 22.24 -14.16
N ALA A 206 -1.86 22.06 -14.68
CA ALA A 206 -1.35 22.80 -15.84
C ALA A 206 -2.05 22.40 -17.15
N VAL A 207 -2.36 21.12 -17.34
CA VAL A 207 -3.12 20.65 -18.52
C VAL A 207 -4.51 21.30 -18.58
N LYS A 208 -5.18 21.45 -17.43
CA LYS A 208 -6.46 22.17 -17.35
C LYS A 208 -6.36 23.62 -17.83
N THR A 209 -5.25 24.32 -17.54
CA THR A 209 -5.08 25.71 -17.96
C THR A 209 -4.68 25.84 -19.41
N LEU A 210 -3.86 24.92 -19.93
CA LEU A 210 -3.40 24.94 -21.33
C LEU A 210 -4.51 24.56 -22.32
N LYS A 211 -5.46 23.70 -21.93
CA LYS A 211 -6.50 23.13 -22.81
C LYS A 211 -5.95 22.48 -24.09
N SER A 212 -4.69 22.07 -24.09
CA SER A 212 -4.02 21.33 -25.15
C SER A 212 -3.58 19.98 -24.61
N THR A 213 -3.69 18.95 -25.45
CA THR A 213 -3.22 17.59 -25.19
C THR A 213 -2.16 17.15 -26.22
N ALA A 214 -1.58 18.10 -26.95
CA ALA A 214 -0.48 17.82 -27.87
C ALA A 214 0.73 17.25 -27.09
N ALA A 215 1.45 16.30 -27.70
CA ALA A 215 2.54 15.58 -27.03
C ALA A 215 3.65 16.52 -26.53
N GLU A 216 4.07 17.48 -27.36
CA GLU A 216 5.10 18.47 -27.02
C GLU A 216 4.70 19.34 -25.81
N ASP A 217 3.42 19.73 -25.73
CA ASP A 217 2.90 20.50 -24.61
C ASP A 217 2.90 19.66 -23.32
N VAL A 218 2.54 18.38 -23.41
CA VAL A 218 2.52 17.46 -22.28
C VAL A 218 3.93 17.19 -21.74
N GLU A 219 4.91 16.95 -22.61
CA GLU A 219 6.31 16.75 -22.19
C GLU A 219 6.86 17.96 -21.46
N LYS A 220 6.60 19.17 -21.98
CA LYS A 220 7.00 20.42 -21.33
C LYS A 220 6.33 20.59 -19.97
N VAL A 221 5.02 20.32 -19.88
CA VAL A 221 4.28 20.37 -18.62
C VAL A 221 4.87 19.41 -17.58
N ILE A 222 5.23 18.19 -18.00
CA ILE A 222 5.85 17.20 -17.12
C ILE A 222 7.20 17.71 -16.62
N ALA A 223 8.06 18.22 -17.51
CA ALA A 223 9.38 18.73 -17.14
C ALA A 223 9.28 19.91 -16.14
N ASP A 224 8.42 20.89 -16.42
CA ASP A 224 8.20 22.06 -15.56
C ASP A 224 7.64 21.64 -14.19
N SER A 225 6.65 20.73 -14.19
CA SER A 225 6.02 20.22 -12.96
C SER A 225 6.99 19.39 -12.11
N LEU A 226 7.88 18.63 -12.75
CA LEU A 226 8.89 17.83 -12.07
C LEU A 226 9.95 18.72 -11.41
N ALA A 227 10.40 19.76 -12.10
CA ALA A 227 11.32 20.75 -11.54
C ALA A 227 10.72 21.46 -10.31
N GLN A 228 9.44 21.84 -10.38
CA GLN A 228 8.73 22.46 -9.26
C GLN A 228 8.59 21.52 -8.05
N ALA A 229 8.21 20.25 -8.29
CA ALA A 229 8.08 19.26 -7.22
C ALA A 229 9.42 18.99 -6.52
N ARG A 230 10.53 18.87 -7.28
CA ARG A 230 11.89 18.71 -6.73
C ARG A 230 12.32 19.91 -5.91
N ALA A 231 12.14 21.14 -6.42
CA ALA A 231 12.45 22.35 -5.69
C ALA A 231 11.67 22.47 -4.37
N ARG A 232 10.40 22.03 -4.35
CA ARG A 232 9.59 21.96 -3.12
C ARG A 232 10.15 20.94 -2.13
N LYS A 233 10.54 19.75 -2.60
CA LYS A 233 11.15 18.70 -1.78
C LYS A 233 12.47 19.18 -1.15
N GLU A 234 13.35 19.77 -1.95
CA GLU A 234 14.61 20.35 -1.48
C GLU A 234 14.38 21.43 -0.42
N LYS A 235 13.39 22.31 -0.62
CA LYS A 235 13.03 23.33 0.38
C LYS A 235 12.50 22.71 1.68
N CYS A 236 11.71 21.63 1.61
CA CYS A 236 11.25 20.89 2.79
C CYS A 236 12.44 20.30 3.56
N GLU A 237 13.40 19.68 2.86
CA GLU A 237 14.61 19.12 3.46
C GLU A 237 15.50 20.19 4.12
N GLN A 238 15.70 21.33 3.45
CA GLN A 238 16.47 22.46 4.01
C GLN A 238 15.83 23.08 5.25
N THR A 239 14.52 22.96 5.40
CA THR A 239 13.77 23.53 6.54
C THR A 239 13.41 22.48 7.59
N ASP A 240 13.91 21.25 7.45
CA ASP A 240 13.62 20.09 8.30
C ASP A 240 12.11 19.84 8.48
N ARG A 241 11.34 20.09 7.40
CA ARG A 241 9.89 19.88 7.37
C ARG A 241 9.55 18.63 6.55
N PRO A 242 8.58 17.82 7.00
CA PRO A 242 8.12 16.68 6.22
C PRO A 242 7.56 17.13 4.87
N PHE A 243 7.98 16.46 3.80
CA PHE A 243 7.35 16.60 2.49
C PHE A 243 6.02 15.86 2.49
N THR A 244 4.92 16.62 2.59
CA THR A 244 3.56 16.06 2.62
C THR A 244 2.81 16.42 1.33
N LEU A 245 2.16 15.42 0.75
CA LEU A 245 1.29 15.61 -0.40
C LEU A 245 0.05 16.40 0.00
N ALA A 246 -0.31 17.39 -0.80
CA ALA A 246 -1.52 18.18 -0.62
C ALA A 246 -2.60 17.74 -1.61
N ARG A 247 -3.86 18.04 -1.28
CA ARG A 247 -4.97 17.85 -2.22
C ARG A 247 -4.77 18.78 -3.42
N GLY A 248 -4.74 18.19 -4.62
CA GLY A 248 -4.70 18.91 -5.88
C GLY A 248 -6.08 19.11 -6.50
N LEU A 249 -6.08 19.61 -7.73
CA LEU A 249 -7.29 19.78 -8.55
C LEU A 249 -8.00 18.44 -8.79
N ALA A 250 -7.23 17.44 -9.25
CA ALA A 250 -7.71 16.13 -9.69
C ALA A 250 -7.16 14.98 -8.84
N THR A 251 -6.31 15.27 -7.85
CA THR A 251 -5.62 14.30 -7.01
C THR A 251 -5.96 14.51 -5.53
N ILE A 252 -6.17 13.42 -4.80
CA ILE A 252 -6.44 13.42 -3.36
C ILE A 252 -5.52 12.40 -2.70
N PRO A 253 -4.54 12.82 -1.86
CA PRO A 253 -3.65 11.90 -1.17
C PRO A 253 -4.40 10.94 -0.23
N LEU A 254 -3.99 9.68 -0.23
CA LEU A 254 -4.48 8.67 0.71
C LEU A 254 -3.65 8.75 2.00
N VAL A 255 -4.18 9.50 2.97
CA VAL A 255 -3.49 9.76 4.25
C VAL A 255 -3.22 8.45 5.00
N GLY A 256 -1.99 8.30 5.50
CA GLY A 256 -1.56 7.12 6.26
C GLY A 256 -1.12 5.93 5.41
N ILE A 257 -1.16 6.05 4.07
CA ILE A 257 -0.65 5.04 3.15
C ILE A 257 0.68 5.49 2.57
N ASP A 258 1.74 4.79 2.95
CA ASP A 258 3.13 5.11 2.59
C ASP A 258 3.86 3.92 1.93
N VAL A 259 3.08 2.94 1.44
CA VAL A 259 3.59 1.81 0.67
C VAL A 259 2.85 1.78 -0.67
N PRO A 260 3.54 1.71 -1.81
CA PRO A 260 2.91 1.76 -3.13
C PRO A 260 2.37 0.38 -3.52
N PHE A 261 1.28 -0.06 -2.89
CA PHE A 261 0.70 -1.39 -3.12
C PHE A 261 0.24 -1.59 -4.58
N HIS A 262 0.29 -2.84 -5.05
CA HIS A 262 -0.02 -3.26 -6.44
C HIS A 262 0.89 -2.67 -7.53
N SER A 263 1.93 -1.94 -7.14
CA SER A 263 2.94 -1.43 -8.06
C SER A 263 4.10 -2.42 -8.25
N ARG A 264 4.95 -2.12 -9.25
CA ARG A 264 6.17 -2.89 -9.53
C ARG A 264 7.18 -2.89 -8.39
N GLU A 265 7.12 -1.90 -7.49
CA GLU A 265 8.02 -1.80 -6.34
C GLU A 265 7.97 -3.02 -5.42
N LEU A 266 6.79 -3.65 -5.32
CA LEU A 266 6.60 -4.81 -4.46
C LEU A 266 6.86 -6.15 -5.15
N LEU A 267 7.24 -6.16 -6.44
CA LEU A 267 7.43 -7.40 -7.19
C LEU A 267 8.49 -8.30 -6.58
N GLY A 268 9.58 -7.74 -6.07
CA GLY A 268 10.63 -8.56 -5.47
C GLY A 268 10.25 -9.19 -4.12
N GLY A 269 9.16 -8.74 -3.47
CA GLY A 269 8.59 -9.42 -2.30
C GLY A 269 7.67 -10.61 -2.64
N VAL A 270 7.26 -10.74 -3.91
CA VAL A 270 6.30 -11.76 -4.36
C VAL A 270 6.81 -13.19 -4.18
N PRO A 271 8.09 -13.55 -4.46
CA PRO A 271 8.58 -14.92 -4.24
C PRO A 271 8.42 -15.38 -2.79
N SER A 272 8.72 -14.52 -1.82
CA SER A 272 8.57 -14.82 -0.39
C SER A 272 7.12 -15.03 -0.01
N PHE A 273 6.22 -14.14 -0.47
CA PHE A 273 4.80 -14.30 -0.22
C PHE A 273 4.21 -15.55 -0.89
N ARG A 274 4.67 -15.90 -2.09
CA ARG A 274 4.28 -17.13 -2.80
C ARG A 274 4.74 -18.38 -2.08
N ALA A 275 5.92 -18.37 -1.46
CA ALA A 275 6.40 -19.49 -0.66
C ALA A 275 5.48 -19.74 0.54
N LEU A 276 5.03 -18.67 1.22
CA LEU A 276 4.07 -18.76 2.33
C LEU A 276 2.71 -19.33 1.92
N LEU A 277 2.26 -19.06 0.69
CA LEU A 277 1.00 -19.62 0.17
C LEU A 277 1.06 -21.13 -0.11
N ARG A 278 2.27 -21.72 -0.16
CA ARG A 278 2.47 -23.14 -0.49
C ARG A 278 2.70 -24.03 0.74
N THR A 279 2.83 -23.43 1.92
CA THR A 279 3.02 -24.09 3.21
C THR A 279 1.70 -24.24 3.92
#